data_AF-A0A4Q5SLY5-F1
#
_entry.id   AF-A0A4Q5SLY5-F1
#
_cell.length_a   1.000
_cell.length_b   1.000
_cell.length_c   1.000
_cell.angle_alpha   90.00
_cell.angle_beta   90.00
_cell.angle_gamma   90.00
#
_symmetry.space_group_name_H-M   'P 1'
#
loop_
_entity.id
_entity.type
_entity.pdbx_description
1 polymer ?
#
loop_
_entity_poly.entity_id
_entity_poly.type
_entity_poly.pdbx_seq_one_letter_code
_entity_poly.pdbx_strand_id
1 'polypeptide(L)'
;MHVLCALSLLTLIFLIITFMKTLKIFLAIMAIAVGTANAQFIKAELQVSGLTCSMCSKATEKSLRTLDFISDIKPDLNRNIFIITFKNNATVNFEKLSSKVQSAGFSVNTLKATYNFSNTTLSNDIFHYSGYSFHLVNAGTKPLSGPVAITFVDKGFAPASVAKKYNGMKPAVADSKKVYCVAI
;
A
#
# COMPACT_ATOMS: atom_id res chain seq x y z
N MET A 1 -35.19 27.59 57.17
CA MET A 1 -34.07 28.00 56.27
C MET A 1 -33.05 26.89 56.01
N HIS A 2 -32.80 25.93 56.91
CA HIS A 2 -31.78 24.88 56.68
C HIS A 2 -32.11 23.86 55.56
N VAL A 3 -33.38 23.53 55.33
CA VAL A 3 -33.78 22.51 54.33
C VAL A 3 -33.56 22.98 52.88
N LEU A 4 -33.77 24.27 52.59
CA LEU A 4 -33.53 24.85 51.25
C LEU A 4 -32.04 24.83 50.87
N CYS A 5 -31.14 25.01 51.85
CA CYS A 5 -29.70 25.02 51.63
C CYS A 5 -29.17 23.62 51.26
N ALA A 6 -29.66 22.57 51.93
CA ALA A 6 -29.29 21.19 51.64
C ALA A 6 -29.77 20.72 50.25
N LEU A 7 -30.96 21.15 49.82
CA LEU A 7 -31.52 20.79 48.50
C LEU A 7 -30.73 21.45 47.36
N SER A 8 -30.30 22.70 47.55
CA SER A 8 -29.45 23.42 46.60
C SER A 8 -28.10 22.72 46.40
N LEU A 9 -27.43 22.32 47.49
CA LEU A 9 -26.15 21.58 47.40
C LEU A 9 -26.30 20.25 46.66
N LEU A 10 -27.40 19.52 46.90
CA LEU A 10 -27.65 18.23 46.25
C LEU A 10 -27.82 18.39 44.73
N THR A 11 -28.57 19.42 44.30
CA THR A 11 -28.76 19.69 42.86
C THR A 11 -27.47 20.12 42.18
N LEU A 12 -26.61 20.89 42.85
CA LEU A 12 -25.31 21.30 42.33
C LEU A 12 -24.36 20.11 42.16
N ILE A 13 -24.31 19.21 43.16
CA ILE A 13 -23.54 17.97 43.10
C ILE A 13 -24.06 17.07 41.97
N PHE A 14 -25.37 16.94 41.82
CA PHE A 14 -25.98 16.14 40.74
C PHE A 14 -25.66 16.71 39.34
N LEU A 15 -25.67 18.04 39.20
CA LEU A 15 -25.28 18.73 37.97
C LEU A 15 -23.79 18.50 37.64
N ILE A 16 -22.90 18.60 38.63
CA ILE A 16 -21.45 18.36 38.48
C ILE A 16 -21.17 16.90 38.10
N ILE A 17 -21.82 15.93 38.75
CA ILE A 17 -21.69 14.50 38.43
C ILE A 17 -22.18 14.22 37.01
N THR A 18 -23.28 14.84 36.60
CA THR A 18 -23.85 14.70 35.25
C THR A 18 -22.90 15.29 34.20
N PHE A 19 -22.34 16.48 34.46
CA PHE A 19 -21.35 17.15 33.61
C PHE A 19 -20.05 16.34 33.46
N MET A 20 -19.54 15.76 34.54
CA MET A 20 -18.35 14.89 34.52
C MET A 20 -18.59 13.57 33.77
N LYS A 21 -19.80 12.99 33.86
CA LYS A 21 -20.19 11.80 33.08
C LYS A 21 -20.28 12.12 31.58
N THR A 22 -20.92 13.23 31.22
CA THR A 22 -21.02 13.65 29.81
C THR A 22 -19.67 14.01 29.21
N LEU A 23 -18.74 14.59 29.98
CA LEU A 23 -17.37 14.89 29.54
C LEU A 23 -16.55 13.60 29.27
N LYS A 24 -16.67 12.58 30.13
CA LYS A 24 -16.04 11.27 29.91
C LYS A 24 -16.58 10.57 28.66
N ILE A 25 -17.88 10.67 28.40
CA ILE A 25 -18.52 10.13 27.20
C ILE A 25 -18.02 10.87 25.95
N PHE A 26 -17.88 12.20 26.01
CA PHE A 26 -17.38 13.01 24.89
C PHE A 26 -15.90 12.72 24.57
N LEU A 27 -15.05 12.57 25.59
CA LEU A 27 -13.65 12.15 25.44
C LEU A 27 -13.51 10.74 24.85
N ALA A 28 -14.40 9.80 25.23
CA ALA A 28 -14.41 8.46 24.68
C ALA A 28 -14.81 8.43 23.18
N ILE A 29 -15.70 9.33 22.74
CA ILE A 29 -16.10 9.44 21.33
C ILE A 29 -15.00 10.07 20.47
N MET A 30 -14.27 11.07 21.00
CA MET A 30 -13.14 11.71 20.30
C MET A 30 -11.96 10.74 20.09
N ALA A 31 -11.77 9.76 20.98
CA ALA A 31 -10.73 8.75 20.87
C ALA A 31 -10.96 7.72 19.74
N ILE A 32 -12.15 7.69 19.12
CA ILE A 32 -12.46 6.78 18.00
C ILE A 32 -12.07 7.43 16.65
N ALA A 33 -11.74 8.72 16.62
CA ALA A 33 -11.32 9.44 15.40
C ALA A 33 -9.82 9.32 15.07
N VAL A 34 -9.12 8.33 15.63
CA VAL A 34 -7.74 8.03 15.21
C VAL A 34 -7.81 7.44 13.81
N GLY A 35 -7.40 8.23 12.80
CA GLY A 35 -7.47 7.86 11.40
C GLY A 35 -6.87 6.48 11.14
N THR A 36 -7.65 5.60 10.52
CA THR A 36 -7.18 4.27 10.11
C THR A 36 -6.14 4.46 9.01
N ALA A 37 -4.87 4.23 9.33
CA ALA A 37 -3.83 4.11 8.32
C ALA A 37 -4.14 2.86 7.47
N ASN A 38 -4.76 3.07 6.31
CA ASN A 38 -5.07 2.00 5.38
C ASN A 38 -3.77 1.46 4.76
N ALA A 39 -3.56 0.15 4.84
CA ALA A 39 -2.44 -0.51 4.18
C ALA A 39 -2.68 -0.49 2.66
N GLN A 40 -1.81 0.20 1.92
CA GLN A 40 -1.95 0.37 0.47
C GLN A 40 -0.62 0.66 -0.22
N PHE A 41 -0.59 0.45 -1.52
CA PHE A 41 0.52 0.88 -2.37
C PHE A 41 0.50 2.38 -2.59
N ILE A 42 1.60 3.06 -2.32
CA ILE A 42 1.71 4.52 -2.43
C ILE A 42 2.44 4.97 -3.71
N LYS A 43 3.47 4.23 -4.11
CA LYS A 43 4.28 4.55 -5.29
C LYS A 43 4.87 3.28 -5.90
N ALA A 44 5.33 3.37 -7.14
CA ALA A 44 6.18 2.37 -7.77
C ALA A 44 7.28 3.02 -8.61
N GLU A 45 8.44 2.39 -8.62
CA GLU A 45 9.53 2.67 -9.56
C GLU A 45 9.51 1.54 -10.59
N LEU A 46 9.17 1.89 -11.83
CA LEU A 46 9.10 0.96 -12.96
C LEU A 46 10.24 1.26 -13.91
N GLN A 47 11.27 0.41 -13.90
CA GLN A 47 12.34 0.47 -14.87
C GLN A 47 11.99 -0.36 -16.11
N VAL A 48 12.14 0.23 -17.28
CA VAL A 48 11.78 -0.38 -18.55
C VAL A 48 13.02 -0.47 -19.45
N SER A 49 13.23 -1.65 -20.01
CA SER A 49 14.30 -1.89 -20.98
C SER A 49 13.87 -1.46 -22.38
N GLY A 50 14.79 -0.85 -23.13
CA GLY A 50 14.57 -0.47 -24.54
C GLY A 50 14.03 0.94 -24.76
N LEU A 51 13.88 1.76 -23.71
CA LEU A 51 13.48 3.17 -23.83
C LEU A 51 14.64 4.09 -24.21
N THR A 52 15.32 3.81 -25.33
CA THR A 52 16.44 4.63 -25.82
C THR A 52 16.00 5.86 -26.63
N CYS A 53 14.72 5.99 -26.93
CA CYS A 53 14.14 7.09 -27.70
C CYS A 53 13.17 7.91 -26.83
N SER A 54 13.30 9.23 -26.86
CA SER A 54 12.45 10.18 -26.11
C SER A 54 10.97 10.05 -26.47
N MET A 55 10.65 9.80 -27.75
CA MET A 55 9.27 9.53 -28.19
C MET A 55 8.73 8.21 -27.65
N CYS A 56 9.55 7.15 -27.59
CA CYS A 56 9.15 5.86 -27.03
C CYS A 56 8.82 5.97 -25.52
N SER A 57 9.65 6.73 -24.79
CA SER A 57 9.39 7.01 -23.37
C SER A 57 8.08 7.77 -23.19
N LYS A 58 7.83 8.79 -24.01
CA LYS A 58 6.61 9.59 -23.91
C LYS A 58 5.34 8.79 -24.26
N ALA A 59 5.40 7.96 -25.29
CA ALA A 59 4.29 7.11 -25.68
C ALA A 59 3.95 6.08 -24.58
N THR A 60 4.98 5.47 -23.99
CA THR A 60 4.82 4.53 -22.86
C THR A 60 4.25 5.23 -21.63
N GLU A 61 4.76 6.42 -21.28
CA GLU A 61 4.23 7.25 -20.20
C GLU A 61 2.73 7.54 -20.41
N LYS A 62 2.32 7.96 -21.62
CA LYS A 62 0.93 8.24 -21.96
C LYS A 62 0.05 7.00 -21.83
N SER A 63 0.55 5.84 -22.27
CA SER A 63 -0.14 4.55 -22.15
C SER A 63 -0.36 4.16 -20.68
N LEU A 64 0.64 4.37 -19.82
CA LEU A 64 0.53 4.12 -18.38
C LEU A 64 -0.48 5.06 -17.73
N ARG A 65 -0.49 6.34 -18.08
CA ARG A 65 -1.43 7.34 -17.53
C ARG A 65 -2.91 7.02 -17.79
N THR A 66 -3.24 6.12 -18.72
CA THR A 66 -4.64 5.70 -18.93
C THR A 66 -5.15 4.78 -17.81
N LEU A 67 -4.29 4.30 -16.92
CA LEU A 67 -4.67 3.42 -15.82
C LEU A 67 -5.35 4.25 -14.72
N ASP A 68 -6.56 3.83 -14.35
CA ASP A 68 -7.45 4.49 -13.39
C ASP A 68 -6.86 4.65 -11.98
N PHE A 69 -6.00 3.74 -11.55
CA PHE A 69 -5.33 3.76 -10.25
C PHE A 69 -4.06 4.64 -10.18
N ILE A 70 -3.61 5.22 -11.30
CA ILE A 70 -2.42 6.09 -11.32
C ILE A 70 -2.83 7.56 -11.11
N SER A 71 -2.18 8.21 -10.15
CA SER A 71 -2.35 9.64 -9.87
C SER A 71 -1.37 10.49 -10.67
N ASP A 72 -0.08 10.11 -10.68
CA ASP A 72 0.96 10.82 -11.41
C ASP A 72 2.08 9.88 -11.86
N ILE A 73 2.81 10.28 -12.89
CA ILE A 73 4.01 9.61 -13.38
C ILE A 73 5.10 10.66 -13.60
N LYS A 74 6.27 10.46 -13.00
CA LYS A 74 7.46 11.27 -13.26
C LYS A 74 8.52 10.41 -13.95
N PRO A 75 8.82 10.64 -15.24
CA PRO A 75 9.87 9.91 -15.93
C PRO A 75 11.26 10.40 -15.49
N ASP A 76 12.16 9.46 -15.24
CA ASP A 76 13.60 9.65 -15.07
C ASP A 76 14.29 9.01 -16.27
N LEU A 77 14.57 9.84 -17.28
CA LEU A 77 15.14 9.39 -18.56
C LEU A 77 16.60 8.94 -18.43
N ASN A 78 17.31 9.39 -17.39
CA ASN A 78 18.71 8.99 -17.18
C ASN A 78 18.78 7.53 -16.73
N ARG A 79 17.82 7.09 -15.90
CA ARG A 79 17.76 5.72 -15.37
C ARG A 79 16.75 4.82 -16.08
N ASN A 80 16.00 5.36 -17.04
CA ASN A 80 14.86 4.70 -17.70
C ASN A 80 13.80 4.20 -16.70
N ILE A 81 13.50 5.02 -15.70
CA ILE A 81 12.55 4.70 -14.63
C ILE A 81 11.33 5.61 -14.73
N PHE A 82 10.14 5.04 -14.61
CA PHE A 82 8.92 5.79 -14.33
C PHE A 82 8.64 5.73 -12.82
N ILE A 83 8.63 6.90 -12.17
CA ILE A 83 8.21 7.04 -10.78
C ILE A 83 6.71 7.29 -10.79
N ILE A 84 5.94 6.27 -10.43
CA ILE A 84 4.48 6.24 -10.49
C ILE A 84 3.95 6.50 -9.09
N THR A 85 3.04 7.45 -8.95
CA THR A 85 2.28 7.72 -7.72
C THR A 85 0.89 7.16 -7.89
N PHE A 86 0.44 6.33 -6.94
CA PHE A 86 -0.90 5.75 -6.97
C PHE A 86 -1.93 6.66 -6.33
N LYS A 87 -3.18 6.53 -6.74
CA LYS A 87 -4.29 7.23 -6.09
C LYS A 87 -4.59 6.58 -4.74
N ASN A 88 -4.93 7.39 -3.74
CA ASN A 88 -5.41 6.91 -2.46
C ASN A 88 -6.72 6.12 -2.66
N ASN A 89 -6.87 5.01 -1.95
CA ASN A 89 -8.05 4.13 -2.00
C ASN A 89 -8.34 3.51 -3.39
N ALA A 90 -7.37 3.53 -4.32
CA ALA A 90 -7.47 2.82 -5.58
C ALA A 90 -6.77 1.46 -5.49
N THR A 91 -7.42 0.43 -6.02
CA THR A 91 -6.80 -0.89 -6.16
C THR A 91 -5.76 -0.87 -7.27
N VAL A 92 -4.50 -1.12 -6.92
CA VAL A 92 -3.40 -1.21 -7.88
C VAL A 92 -3.36 -2.60 -8.51
N ASN A 93 -3.37 -2.65 -9.84
CA ASN A 93 -3.23 -3.89 -10.60
C ASN A 93 -1.89 -3.88 -11.37
N PHE A 94 -0.92 -4.63 -10.85
CA PHE A 94 0.42 -4.70 -11.44
C PHE A 94 0.45 -5.40 -12.80
N GLU A 95 -0.44 -6.39 -13.05
CA GLU A 95 -0.53 -7.04 -14.38
C GLU A 95 -0.90 -6.05 -15.46
N LYS A 96 -1.86 -5.14 -15.20
CA LYS A 96 -2.21 -4.08 -16.15
C LYS A 96 -1.01 -3.16 -16.44
N LEU A 97 -0.21 -2.87 -15.42
CA LEU A 97 0.98 -2.04 -15.54
C LEU A 97 2.05 -2.71 -16.41
N SER A 98 2.35 -3.98 -16.16
CA SER A 98 3.29 -4.75 -16.98
C SER A 98 2.76 -4.97 -18.40
N SER A 99 1.47 -5.28 -18.56
CA SER A 99 0.83 -5.44 -19.86
C SER A 99 0.93 -4.16 -20.70
N LYS A 100 0.71 -2.97 -20.12
CA LYS A 100 0.85 -1.70 -20.85
C LYS A 100 2.26 -1.46 -21.39
N VAL A 101 3.30 -1.87 -20.65
CA VAL A 101 4.69 -1.80 -21.10
C VAL A 101 4.96 -2.81 -22.22
N GLN A 102 4.51 -4.06 -22.05
CA GLN A 102 4.69 -5.12 -23.05
C GLN A 102 3.95 -4.83 -24.35
N SER A 103 2.72 -4.32 -24.27
CA SER A 103 1.94 -3.88 -25.44
C SER A 103 2.56 -2.69 -26.17
N ALA A 104 3.42 -1.91 -25.49
CA ALA A 104 4.21 -0.86 -26.13
C ALA A 104 5.50 -1.39 -26.78
N GLY A 105 5.75 -2.71 -26.73
CA GLY A 105 6.93 -3.35 -27.32
C GLY A 105 8.16 -3.38 -26.41
N PHE A 106 8.01 -3.04 -25.13
CA PHE A 106 9.11 -2.99 -24.17
C PHE A 106 9.01 -4.08 -23.11
N SER A 107 10.09 -4.25 -22.34
CA SER A 107 10.16 -5.24 -21.26
C SER A 107 10.42 -4.56 -19.92
N VAL A 108 9.84 -5.11 -18.85
CA VAL A 108 10.08 -4.62 -17.48
C VAL A 108 11.43 -5.13 -17.00
N ASN A 109 12.31 -4.21 -16.61
CA ASN A 109 13.62 -4.53 -16.03
C ASN A 109 13.57 -4.65 -14.50
N THR A 110 12.79 -3.79 -13.85
CA THR A 110 12.60 -3.83 -12.40
C THR A 110 11.30 -3.13 -12.09
N LEU A 111 10.47 -3.76 -11.26
CA LEU A 111 9.30 -3.13 -10.67
C LEU A 111 9.45 -3.14 -9.15
N LYS A 112 9.61 -1.96 -8.55
CA LYS A 112 9.70 -1.79 -7.11
C LYS A 112 8.52 -0.96 -6.63
N ALA A 113 7.59 -1.55 -5.89
CA ALA A 113 6.44 -0.86 -5.35
C ALA A 113 6.67 -0.55 -3.87
N THR A 114 6.21 0.59 -3.38
CA THR A 114 6.22 0.91 -1.96
C THR A 114 4.84 0.66 -1.38
N TYR A 115 4.77 -0.25 -0.42
CA TYR A 115 3.56 -0.60 0.31
C TYR A 115 3.64 -0.02 1.72
N ASN A 116 2.57 0.64 2.16
CA ASN A 116 2.48 1.12 3.53
C ASN A 116 1.90 0.00 4.42
N PHE A 117 2.73 -0.61 5.26
CA PHE A 117 2.31 -1.65 6.19
C PHE A 117 1.72 -1.05 7.47
N SER A 118 0.52 -1.47 7.84
CA SER A 118 -0.14 -1.06 9.10
C SER A 118 0.28 -1.99 10.24
N ASN A 119 1.57 -1.94 10.61
CA ASN A 119 2.19 -2.68 11.73
C ASN A 119 1.71 -4.14 11.84
N THR A 120 1.98 -4.93 10.79
CA THR A 120 1.45 -6.30 10.66
C THR A 120 2.56 -7.32 10.88
N THR A 121 2.32 -8.30 11.75
CA THR A 121 3.14 -9.51 11.84
C THR A 121 2.79 -10.41 10.66
N LEU A 122 3.73 -10.62 9.74
CA LEU A 122 3.55 -11.52 8.61
C LEU A 122 3.55 -12.97 9.13
N SER A 123 2.47 -13.72 8.90
CA SER A 123 2.48 -15.17 9.07
C SER A 123 2.95 -15.82 7.77
N ASN A 124 4.09 -16.51 7.82
CA ASN A 124 4.73 -17.18 6.67
C ASN A 124 5.18 -16.25 5.54
N ASP A 125 5.64 -15.04 5.87
CA ASP A 125 6.13 -14.06 4.89
C ASP A 125 5.14 -13.70 3.77
N ILE A 126 3.83 -13.90 3.99
CA ILE A 126 2.78 -13.57 3.01
C ILE A 126 1.91 -12.43 3.56
N PHE A 127 1.59 -11.46 2.69
CA PHE A 127 0.49 -10.53 2.93
C PHE A 127 -0.50 -10.54 1.76
N HIS A 128 -1.73 -10.13 2.07
CA HIS A 128 -2.80 -10.05 1.10
C HIS A 128 -3.12 -8.60 0.75
N TYR A 129 -3.32 -8.34 -0.54
CA TYR A 129 -3.81 -7.05 -1.02
C TYR A 129 -4.74 -7.26 -2.21
N SER A 130 -5.96 -6.72 -2.11
CA SER A 130 -6.98 -6.80 -3.16
C SER A 130 -7.27 -8.21 -3.71
N GLY A 131 -7.23 -9.23 -2.85
CA GLY A 131 -7.46 -10.64 -3.24
C GLY A 131 -6.26 -11.30 -3.96
N TYR A 132 -5.12 -10.63 -4.00
CA TYR A 132 -3.83 -11.20 -4.40
C TYR A 132 -2.97 -11.46 -3.16
N SER A 133 -2.08 -12.44 -3.27
CA SER A 133 -1.10 -12.77 -2.25
C SER A 133 0.28 -12.36 -2.68
N PHE A 134 1.05 -11.81 -1.76
CA PHE A 134 2.42 -11.37 -1.98
C PHE A 134 3.31 -12.13 -0.99
N HIS A 135 4.13 -13.03 -1.52
CA HIS A 135 5.12 -13.77 -0.76
C HIS A 135 6.42 -12.97 -0.75
N LEU A 136 6.81 -12.48 0.42
CA LEU A 136 8.08 -11.83 0.64
C LEU A 136 9.19 -12.87 0.72
N VAL A 137 10.09 -12.86 -0.25
CA VAL A 137 11.32 -13.63 -0.15
C VAL A 137 12.34 -12.81 0.64
N ASN A 138 13.07 -13.49 1.52
CA ASN A 138 14.14 -12.89 2.35
C ASN A 138 13.64 -11.80 3.32
N ALA A 139 12.40 -11.91 3.81
CA ALA A 139 11.78 -10.89 4.67
C ALA A 139 12.45 -10.71 6.04
N GLY A 140 13.18 -11.75 6.50
CA GLY A 140 13.66 -11.83 7.87
C GLY A 140 12.51 -11.79 8.89
N THR A 141 12.83 -11.75 10.17
CA THR A 141 11.83 -11.82 11.26
C THR A 141 11.36 -10.45 11.77
N LYS A 142 11.61 -9.38 11.01
CA LYS A 142 11.32 -8.00 11.47
C LYS A 142 9.87 -7.62 11.22
N PRO A 143 9.18 -6.99 12.19
CA PRO A 143 7.85 -6.44 11.95
C PRO A 143 7.94 -5.32 10.89
N LEU A 144 7.12 -5.43 9.84
CA LEU A 144 7.04 -4.40 8.81
C LEU A 144 6.00 -3.35 9.22
N SER A 145 6.46 -2.11 9.33
CA SER A 145 5.63 -0.95 9.69
C SER A 145 6.02 0.24 8.83
N GLY A 146 5.02 0.93 8.29
CA GLY A 146 5.21 2.10 7.45
C GLY A 146 5.56 1.76 5.98
N PRO A 147 6.11 2.73 5.23
CA PRO A 147 6.42 2.57 3.82
C PRO A 147 7.62 1.65 3.60
N VAL A 148 7.38 0.47 3.02
CA VAL A 148 8.42 -0.52 2.69
C VAL A 148 8.43 -0.74 1.18
N ALA A 149 9.61 -0.71 0.57
CA ALA A 149 9.79 -0.99 -0.84
C ALA A 149 9.91 -2.50 -1.07
N ILE A 150 9.02 -3.05 -1.88
CA ILE A 150 9.01 -4.45 -2.32
C ILE A 150 9.33 -4.51 -3.81
N THR A 151 10.19 -5.45 -4.22
CA THR A 151 10.62 -5.62 -5.61
C THR A 151 10.02 -6.88 -6.18
N PHE A 152 9.30 -6.78 -7.29
CA PHE A 152 8.72 -7.94 -7.96
C PHE A 152 9.82 -8.74 -8.67
N VAL A 153 9.88 -10.04 -8.39
CA VAL A 153 10.90 -10.95 -8.96
C VAL A 153 10.31 -11.95 -9.96
N ASP A 154 9.00 -11.90 -10.19
CA ASP A 154 8.31 -12.78 -11.11
C ASP A 154 8.56 -12.47 -12.59
N LYS A 155 8.38 -13.49 -13.43
CA LYS A 155 8.38 -13.32 -14.90
C LYS A 155 7.34 -12.29 -15.31
N GLY A 156 7.74 -11.34 -16.16
CA GLY A 156 6.91 -10.22 -16.60
C GLY A 156 7.08 -8.96 -15.75
N PHE A 157 7.72 -9.06 -14.58
CA PHE A 157 8.04 -7.93 -13.71
C PHE A 157 9.54 -7.75 -13.48
N ALA A 158 10.32 -8.75 -13.87
CA ALA A 158 11.78 -8.75 -13.87
C ALA A 158 12.34 -9.56 -15.06
N PRO A 159 13.63 -9.37 -15.41
CA PRO A 159 14.33 -10.15 -16.43
C PRO A 159 14.31 -11.64 -16.12
N ALA A 160 14.38 -12.47 -17.17
CA ALA A 160 14.35 -13.93 -17.04
C ALA A 160 15.45 -14.48 -16.12
N SER A 161 16.62 -13.84 -16.06
CA SER A 161 17.72 -14.20 -15.17
C SER A 161 17.36 -14.04 -13.68
N VAL A 162 16.58 -13.01 -13.34
CA VAL A 162 16.08 -12.79 -11.98
C VAL A 162 14.97 -13.78 -11.69
N ALA A 163 13.97 -13.87 -12.57
CA ALA A 163 12.82 -14.76 -12.37
C ALA A 163 13.21 -16.24 -12.20
N LYS A 164 14.25 -16.69 -12.90
CA LYS A 164 14.78 -18.05 -12.75
C LYS A 164 15.30 -18.35 -11.33
N LYS A 165 15.89 -17.37 -10.63
CA LYS A 165 16.42 -17.55 -9.27
C LYS A 165 15.32 -17.78 -8.23
N TYR A 166 14.15 -17.21 -8.46
CA TYR A 166 12.99 -17.30 -7.56
C TYR A 166 11.92 -18.27 -8.07
N ASN A 167 12.23 -19.01 -9.14
CA ASN A 167 11.33 -20.00 -9.71
C ASN A 167 11.16 -21.14 -8.70
N GLY A 168 9.91 -21.49 -8.36
CA GLY A 168 9.60 -22.51 -7.36
C GLY A 168 9.47 -22.01 -5.91
N MET A 169 9.77 -20.73 -5.62
CA MET A 169 9.51 -20.12 -4.29
C MET A 169 8.06 -19.64 -4.13
N LYS A 170 7.12 -20.15 -4.94
CA LYS A 170 5.70 -19.81 -4.84
C LYS A 170 5.05 -20.76 -3.85
N PRO A 171 4.59 -20.28 -2.68
CA PRO A 171 3.83 -21.11 -1.77
C PRO A 171 2.51 -21.51 -2.44
N ALA A 172 2.05 -22.73 -2.17
CA ALA A 172 0.71 -23.14 -2.52
C ALA A 172 -0.26 -22.37 -1.61
N VAL A 173 -0.99 -21.40 -2.16
CA VAL A 173 -2.01 -20.65 -1.43
C VAL A 173 -3.38 -21.11 -1.92
N ALA A 174 -4.17 -21.70 -1.01
CA ALA A 174 -5.42 -22.40 -1.34
C ALA A 174 -6.53 -21.49 -1.93
N ASP A 175 -6.48 -20.18 -1.71
CA ASP A 175 -7.63 -19.26 -1.95
C ASP A 175 -7.26 -17.93 -2.65
N SER A 176 -6.11 -17.83 -3.32
CA SER A 176 -5.68 -16.57 -3.95
C SER A 176 -5.79 -16.59 -5.47
N LYS A 177 -6.32 -15.51 -6.05
CA LYS A 177 -6.39 -15.33 -7.53
C LYS A 177 -5.01 -15.49 -8.20
N LYS A 178 -3.95 -15.01 -7.54
CA LYS A 178 -2.54 -15.15 -7.95
C LYS A 178 -1.62 -14.85 -6.77
N VAL A 179 -0.47 -15.52 -6.73
CA VAL A 179 0.62 -15.24 -5.77
C VAL A 179 1.78 -14.57 -6.51
N TYR A 180 2.21 -13.41 -6.01
CA TYR A 180 3.39 -12.70 -6.47
C TYR A 180 4.56 -12.98 -5.53
N CYS A 181 5.71 -13.32 -6.08
CA CYS A 181 6.98 -13.33 -5.34
C CYS A 181 7.58 -11.93 -5.37
N VAL A 182 7.86 -11.38 -4.20
CA VAL A 182 8.45 -10.05 -4.04
C VAL A 182 9.62 -10.12 -3.06
N ALA A 183 10.71 -9.42 -3.34
CA ALA A 183 11.87 -9.31 -2.45
C ALA A 183 11.85 -7.98 -1.69
N ILE A 184 12.32 -7.98 -0.45
CA ILE A 184 12.63 -6.77 0.31
C ILE A 184 14.12 -6.62 0.57
#